data_AF-A0A9K3LBP1-F1
#
_entry.id   AF-A0A9K3LBP1-F1
#
_cell.length_a   1.000
_cell.length_b   1.000
_cell.length_c   1.000
_cell.angle_alpha   90.00
_cell.angle_beta   90.00
_cell.angle_gamma   90.00
#
_symmetry.space_group_name_H-M   'P 1'
#
loop_
_entity.id
_entity.type
_entity.pdbx_description
1 polymer ?
#
loop_
_entity_poly.entity_id
_entity_poly.type
_entity_poly.pdbx_seq_one_letter_code
_entity_poly.pdbx_strand_id
1 'polypeptide(L)'
;MAASFRITRATVVFIAGLQFAVLLLVSPLLLIPRSSVELGDRIGNFTLVRNRSPHTQLIVEPETPLRSATIEATTNTDLRVREEGCQRQVYHISDLNPNTTFPGTRIFHPPPVPIQAFNGRIDSIQIGIEPKYGKHICRCNAILSFVYGYQLPQIIHFVSTLLQSGFQGDLVLGVTPNLTEDTREFLQQLTQSKTTPVNLVVYEISITCSKRGSQFLCQNHHMFQDASSNEWIADARPLRRVATLRFEYYWAWSSLYSPTSHLFVTDARDVYFQGNPIPDYNHYNSTTLTLFEEAATIEQSRANSNWLRRTYSEDVLQQVKSRSVICSGTTLGGQPAMETYTRAMVHEFDRTYCKNCGYLHDQCFHNYLVHFDRLVGANGGKISLVNIHKQGEGGIVNTVGLVSKRNNGASLNDLGLIQGGTMAILDNDKVTASAVIHMFDRDPEMKGWVQGQINEELSLWNATASISHLLQKDIQPQPEKFPV
;
A
#
# COMPACT_ATOMS: atom_id res chain seq x y z
N MET A 1 25.29 -47.77 -48.37
CA MET A 1 24.01 -47.98 -47.66
C MET A 1 23.62 -46.62 -47.09
N ALA A 2 22.93 -45.74 -47.83
CA ALA A 2 21.47 -45.70 -48.08
C ALA A 2 20.68 -45.55 -46.75
N ALA A 3 19.77 -44.61 -46.51
CA ALA A 3 19.10 -43.54 -47.29
C ALA A 3 18.55 -42.51 -46.25
N SER A 4 18.64 -41.19 -46.44
CA SER A 4 17.71 -40.26 -47.12
C SER A 4 16.22 -40.40 -46.75
N PHE A 5 15.60 -39.34 -46.21
CA PHE A 5 14.42 -38.71 -46.82
C PHE A 5 14.17 -37.29 -46.24
N ARG A 6 14.18 -36.29 -47.15
CA ARG A 6 13.64 -34.93 -47.00
C ARG A 6 12.22 -34.91 -47.58
N ILE A 7 11.31 -34.12 -47.01
CA ILE A 7 10.18 -33.55 -47.76
C ILE A 7 10.07 -32.05 -47.46
N THR A 8 9.93 -31.28 -48.53
CA THR A 8 9.88 -29.81 -48.62
C THR A 8 8.51 -29.35 -49.07
N ARG A 9 8.08 -28.21 -48.51
CA ARG A 9 7.20 -27.12 -49.03
C ARG A 9 5.80 -27.43 -49.59
N ALA A 10 4.84 -26.62 -49.17
CA ALA A 10 3.88 -25.99 -50.06
C ALA A 10 3.61 -24.53 -49.62
N THR A 11 3.91 -23.62 -50.54
CA THR A 11 3.57 -22.20 -50.54
C THR A 11 2.16 -22.07 -51.09
N VAL A 12 1.26 -21.32 -50.44
CA VAL A 12 0.01 -20.86 -51.07
C VAL A 12 0.06 -19.34 -51.15
N VAL A 13 0.20 -18.86 -52.37
CA VAL A 13 0.02 -17.47 -52.80
C VAL A 13 -1.47 -17.28 -53.08
N PHE A 14 -2.10 -16.27 -52.48
CA PHE A 14 -3.34 -15.70 -52.99
C PHE A 14 -3.11 -14.20 -53.23
N ILE A 15 -3.11 -13.82 -54.50
CA ILE A 15 -3.21 -12.45 -54.99
C ILE A 15 -4.49 -12.38 -55.84
N ALA A 16 -5.44 -11.57 -55.39
CA ALA A 16 -6.50 -10.91 -56.16
C ALA A 16 -7.23 -10.03 -55.14
N GLY A 17 -7.59 -8.77 -55.34
CA GLY A 17 -7.64 -7.90 -56.50
C GLY A 17 -8.46 -6.67 -56.06
N LEU A 18 -8.09 -5.49 -56.56
CA LEU A 18 -8.71 -4.18 -56.35
C LEU A 18 -10.25 -4.17 -56.22
N GLN A 19 -10.76 -3.28 -55.35
CA GLN A 19 -11.78 -2.30 -55.78
C GLN A 19 -11.74 -1.01 -54.92
N PHE A 20 -11.66 0.11 -55.62
CA PHE A 20 -11.76 1.48 -55.12
C PHE A 20 -13.17 1.77 -54.61
N ALA A 21 -13.28 2.42 -53.45
CA ALA A 21 -14.44 3.23 -53.09
C ALA A 21 -13.95 4.47 -52.32
N VAL A 22 -13.81 5.57 -53.06
CA VAL A 22 -13.67 6.93 -52.54
C VAL A 22 -15.05 7.33 -52.02
N LEU A 23 -15.22 7.42 -50.70
CA LEU A 23 -16.38 8.04 -50.09
C LEU A 23 -15.99 9.42 -49.57
N LEU A 24 -16.33 10.44 -50.36
CA LEU A 24 -16.42 11.83 -49.94
C LEU A 24 -17.52 11.94 -48.88
N LEU A 25 -17.15 12.24 -47.64
CA LEU A 25 -18.11 12.76 -46.65
C LEU A 25 -17.79 14.22 -46.37
N VAL A 26 -18.73 15.03 -46.86
CA VAL A 26 -18.86 16.47 -46.73
C VAL A 26 -19.14 16.80 -45.27
N SER A 27 -18.28 17.63 -44.68
CA SER A 27 -18.52 18.31 -43.39
C SER A 27 -19.69 19.29 -43.51
N PRO A 28 -20.66 19.30 -42.57
CA PRO A 28 -21.45 20.48 -42.33
C PRO A 28 -20.78 21.34 -41.25
N LEU A 29 -20.34 22.53 -41.66
CA LEU A 29 -20.06 23.65 -40.77
C LEU A 29 -21.29 23.88 -39.86
N LEU A 30 -21.13 23.69 -38.56
CA LEU A 30 -22.02 24.24 -37.55
C LEU A 30 -21.47 25.61 -37.12
N LEU A 31 -22.18 26.64 -37.57
CA LEU A 31 -22.02 28.04 -37.18
C LEU A 31 -22.20 28.17 -35.66
N ILE A 32 -21.14 28.58 -34.97
CA ILE A 32 -21.21 29.07 -33.59
C ILE A 32 -21.63 30.55 -33.65
N PRO A 33 -22.77 30.96 -33.05
CA PRO A 33 -23.09 32.37 -32.95
C PRO A 33 -22.19 33.01 -31.88
N ARG A 34 -21.51 34.10 -32.27
CA ARG A 34 -20.88 35.06 -31.36
C ARG A 34 -21.97 35.65 -30.46
N SER A 35 -21.91 35.37 -29.16
CA SER A 35 -22.63 36.17 -28.16
C SER A 35 -21.76 37.36 -27.76
N SER A 36 -22.24 38.54 -28.13
CA SER A 36 -21.83 39.84 -27.61
C SER A 36 -22.13 39.93 -26.12
N VAL A 37 -21.14 40.34 -25.32
CA VAL A 37 -21.32 40.74 -23.93
C VAL A 37 -21.71 42.21 -23.92
N GLU A 38 -22.96 42.51 -23.55
CA GLU A 38 -23.39 43.87 -23.19
C GLU A 38 -23.07 44.11 -21.71
N LEU A 39 -22.40 45.23 -21.43
CA LEU A 39 -22.16 45.72 -20.07
C LEU A 39 -23.47 46.28 -19.51
N GLY A 40 -23.94 45.73 -18.40
CA GLY A 40 -24.99 46.31 -17.55
C GLY A 40 -24.41 47.02 -16.33
N ASP A 41 -25.10 48.08 -15.89
CA ASP A 41 -24.67 49.09 -14.92
C ASP A 41 -24.36 48.61 -13.49
N ARG A 42 -23.47 49.36 -12.82
CA ARG A 42 -23.01 49.17 -11.43
C ARG A 42 -24.06 49.61 -10.40
N ILE A 43 -24.35 48.74 -9.43
CA ILE A 43 -24.88 49.12 -8.12
C ILE A 43 -24.13 48.33 -7.03
N GLY A 44 -23.18 48.97 -6.32
CA GLY A 44 -22.50 48.41 -5.14
C GLY A 44 -21.40 47.36 -5.39
N ASN A 45 -20.81 46.84 -4.29
CA ASN A 45 -19.61 45.98 -4.28
C ASN A 45 -19.87 44.48 -4.56
N PHE A 46 -20.88 44.14 -5.37
CA PHE A 46 -21.18 42.74 -5.70
C PHE A 46 -21.30 42.52 -7.20
N THR A 47 -20.57 41.53 -7.71
CA THR A 47 -20.63 41.08 -9.11
C THR A 47 -21.64 39.92 -9.21
N LEU A 48 -22.75 40.15 -9.91
CA LEU A 48 -23.81 39.16 -10.08
C LEU A 48 -23.61 38.40 -11.39
N VAL A 49 -23.16 37.14 -11.33
CA VAL A 49 -23.08 36.25 -12.49
C VAL A 49 -24.35 35.39 -12.52
N ARG A 50 -25.28 35.69 -13.43
CA ARG A 50 -26.44 34.81 -13.70
C ARG A 50 -26.04 33.74 -14.72
N ASN A 51 -26.03 32.48 -14.29
CA ASN A 51 -25.94 31.33 -15.21
C ASN A 51 -27.28 30.59 -15.24
N ARG A 52 -27.75 30.22 -16.43
CA ARG A 52 -29.01 29.48 -16.64
C ARG A 52 -28.71 28.00 -16.82
N SER A 53 -28.98 27.18 -15.79
CA SER A 53 -29.32 25.76 -15.93
C SER A 53 -29.88 25.24 -14.58
N PRO A 54 -30.90 24.37 -14.56
CA PRO A 54 -31.61 24.01 -13.35
C PRO A 54 -30.94 22.82 -12.62
N HIS A 55 -31.07 22.81 -11.29
CA HIS A 55 -30.54 21.86 -10.30
C HIS A 55 -29.29 22.34 -9.55
N THR A 56 -29.51 23.20 -8.55
CA THR A 56 -28.62 23.28 -7.40
C THR A 56 -29.47 23.53 -6.15
N GLN A 57 -29.35 22.63 -5.17
CA GLN A 57 -29.98 22.72 -3.87
C GLN A 57 -29.31 23.84 -3.06
N LEU A 58 -30.14 24.70 -2.44
CA LEU A 58 -29.72 25.71 -1.47
C LEU A 58 -29.38 25.02 -0.14
N ILE A 59 -28.12 25.14 0.28
CA ILE A 59 -27.73 24.91 1.68
C ILE A 59 -27.83 26.27 2.38
N VAL A 60 -28.74 26.35 3.35
CA VAL A 60 -28.91 27.50 4.24
C VAL A 60 -28.16 27.20 5.52
N GLU A 61 -27.09 27.95 5.80
CA GLU A 61 -26.47 27.96 7.13
C GLU A 61 -27.15 29.03 8.00
N PRO A 62 -27.53 28.71 9.25
CA PRO A 62 -27.91 29.73 10.21
C PRO A 62 -26.70 30.23 11.00
N GLU A 63 -26.41 31.53 10.87
CA GLU A 63 -25.62 32.27 11.85
C GLU A 63 -26.42 32.43 13.15
N THR A 64 -25.87 31.95 14.28
CA THR A 64 -26.16 32.53 15.60
C THR A 64 -24.96 32.36 16.53
N PRO A 65 -24.60 33.39 17.32
CA PRO A 65 -23.41 33.38 18.16
C PRO A 65 -23.69 32.67 19.50
N LEU A 66 -22.96 31.59 19.76
CA LEU A 66 -23.00 30.91 21.05
C LEU A 66 -22.10 31.63 22.07
N ARG A 67 -22.72 31.93 23.21
CA ARG A 67 -22.19 32.64 24.37
C ARG A 67 -20.88 32.04 24.88
N SER A 68 -19.98 32.93 25.27
CA SER A 68 -18.81 32.70 26.11
C SER A 68 -19.15 31.87 27.34
N ALA A 69 -18.64 30.64 27.39
CA ALA A 69 -18.52 29.87 28.62
C ALA A 69 -17.22 30.27 29.32
N THR A 70 -17.37 30.88 30.50
CA THR A 70 -16.29 31.18 31.45
C THR A 70 -15.57 29.89 31.80
N ILE A 71 -14.29 29.77 31.46
CA ILE A 71 -13.42 28.70 31.94
C ILE A 71 -12.96 29.10 33.34
N GLU A 72 -13.58 28.52 34.36
CA GLU A 72 -13.01 28.49 35.70
C GLU A 72 -11.84 27.51 35.72
N ALA A 73 -10.65 28.04 35.97
CA ALA A 73 -9.45 27.25 36.19
C ALA A 73 -9.55 26.52 37.54
N THR A 74 -9.99 25.26 37.52
CA THR A 74 -9.79 24.35 38.64
C THR A 74 -8.43 23.67 38.52
N THR A 75 -7.56 24.06 39.44
CA THR A 75 -6.23 23.54 39.69
C THR A 75 -6.24 22.04 40.02
N ASN A 76 -5.30 21.32 39.42
CA ASN A 76 -4.63 20.15 39.99
C ASN A 76 -5.52 18.93 40.33
N THR A 77 -5.88 18.16 39.29
CA THR A 77 -6.09 16.72 39.44
C THR A 77 -5.23 16.00 38.43
N ASP A 78 -4.32 15.20 38.98
CA ASP A 78 -3.48 14.19 38.37
C ASP A 78 -4.29 13.34 37.37
N LEU A 79 -4.34 13.79 36.12
CA LEU A 79 -4.92 13.06 34.98
C LEU A 79 -3.96 11.91 34.64
N ARG A 80 -4.00 10.87 35.46
CA ARG A 80 -3.59 9.53 35.02
C ARG A 80 -4.55 9.14 33.91
N VAL A 81 -4.21 9.51 32.67
CA VAL A 81 -4.77 8.91 31.47
C VAL A 81 -4.54 7.41 31.65
N ARG A 82 -5.60 6.67 32.01
CA ARG A 82 -5.54 5.21 32.00
C ARG A 82 -5.11 4.85 30.59
N GLU A 83 -4.05 4.06 30.47
CA GLU A 83 -3.68 3.41 29.22
C GLU A 83 -4.84 2.47 28.85
N GLU A 84 -5.86 3.01 28.18
CA GLU A 84 -6.85 2.22 27.48
C GLU A 84 -6.07 1.46 26.40
N GLY A 85 -5.78 0.18 26.68
CA GLY A 85 -5.09 -0.70 25.74
C GLY A 85 -5.85 -0.77 24.41
N CYS A 86 -5.15 -1.19 23.35
CA CYS A 86 -5.74 -1.25 22.01
C CYS A 86 -6.97 -2.15 22.04
N GLN A 87 -8.15 -1.54 21.88
CA GLN A 87 -9.39 -2.28 21.95
C GLN A 87 -9.57 -3.07 20.67
N ARG A 88 -9.88 -4.37 20.81
CA ARG A 88 -10.24 -5.20 19.66
C ARG A 88 -11.58 -4.74 19.12
N GLN A 89 -11.66 -4.58 17.80
CA GLN A 89 -12.94 -4.32 17.14
C GLN A 89 -13.72 -5.63 17.05
N VAL A 90 -14.95 -5.60 17.58
CA VAL A 90 -15.96 -6.64 17.37
C VAL A 90 -16.85 -6.16 16.23
N TYR A 91 -17.07 -7.02 15.24
CA TYR A 91 -17.92 -6.71 14.09
C TYR A 91 -19.21 -7.53 14.18
N HIS A 92 -20.36 -6.86 14.11
CA HIS A 92 -21.64 -7.56 14.00
C HIS A 92 -21.86 -8.00 12.56
N ILE A 93 -22.45 -9.19 12.36
CA ILE A 93 -22.69 -9.70 11.00
C ILE A 93 -23.59 -8.76 10.17
N SER A 94 -24.48 -8.02 10.81
CA SER A 94 -25.29 -6.98 10.17
C SER A 94 -24.44 -5.93 9.45
N ASP A 95 -23.27 -5.58 9.98
CA ASP A 95 -22.34 -4.58 9.42
C ASP A 95 -21.57 -5.14 8.22
N LEU A 96 -21.55 -6.46 8.08
CA LEU A 96 -20.82 -7.20 7.05
C LEU A 96 -21.70 -7.58 5.86
N ASN A 97 -23.02 -7.36 5.94
CA ASN A 97 -23.96 -7.77 4.90
C ASN A 97 -23.74 -6.97 3.60
N PRO A 98 -23.26 -7.59 2.50
CA PRO A 98 -22.97 -6.88 1.26
C PRO A 98 -24.21 -6.34 0.54
N ASN A 99 -25.42 -6.72 0.98
CA ASN A 99 -26.67 -6.25 0.39
C ASN A 99 -27.11 -4.87 0.90
N THR A 100 -26.47 -4.30 1.93
CA THR A 100 -26.71 -2.94 2.40
C THR A 100 -25.91 -1.92 1.60
N THR A 101 -26.11 -1.89 0.26
CA THR A 101 -25.54 -0.83 -0.57
C THR A 101 -26.48 0.37 -0.56
N PHE A 102 -26.04 1.49 0.01
CA PHE A 102 -26.72 2.77 -0.24
C PHE A 102 -26.37 3.22 -1.67
N PRO A 103 -27.35 3.64 -2.49
CA PRO A 103 -27.09 4.14 -3.83
C PRO A 103 -26.07 5.30 -3.78
N GLY A 104 -24.90 5.10 -4.40
CA GLY A 104 -23.85 6.12 -4.50
C GLY A 104 -22.70 6.04 -3.48
N THR A 105 -22.80 5.22 -2.42
CA THR A 105 -21.69 5.06 -1.47
C THR A 105 -20.78 3.88 -1.85
N ARG A 106 -19.47 4.14 -1.98
CA ARG A 106 -18.44 3.09 -2.16
C ARG A 106 -18.16 2.47 -0.79
N ILE A 107 -18.87 1.41 -0.43
CA ILE A 107 -18.67 0.70 0.83
C ILE A 107 -17.88 -0.58 0.56
N PHE A 108 -16.68 -0.65 1.10
CA PHE A 108 -15.94 -1.88 1.27
C PHE A 108 -16.34 -2.46 2.62
N HIS A 109 -17.02 -3.59 2.59
CA HIS A 109 -17.27 -4.36 3.80
C HIS A 109 -15.95 -4.98 4.28
N PRO A 110 -15.77 -5.16 5.60
CA PRO A 110 -14.66 -5.93 6.12
C PRO A 110 -14.51 -7.26 5.35
N PRO A 111 -13.28 -7.76 5.17
CA PRO A 111 -13.01 -9.05 4.54
C PRO A 111 -14.03 -10.08 5.02
N PRO A 112 -14.70 -10.77 4.10
CA PRO A 112 -15.83 -11.59 4.42
C PRO A 112 -15.36 -12.68 5.37
N VAL A 113 -15.92 -12.65 6.56
CA VAL A 113 -16.34 -13.89 7.17
C VAL A 113 -17.46 -14.40 6.25
N PRO A 114 -17.33 -15.59 5.65
CA PRO A 114 -18.25 -16.09 4.64
C PRO A 114 -19.64 -16.23 5.25
N ILE A 115 -20.50 -15.20 5.18
CA ILE A 115 -21.81 -15.13 5.84
C ILE A 115 -22.66 -16.38 5.50
N GLN A 116 -22.50 -16.89 4.28
CA GLN A 116 -23.16 -18.10 3.79
C GLN A 116 -22.72 -19.39 4.51
N ALA A 117 -21.51 -19.45 5.06
CA ALA A 117 -20.99 -20.61 5.78
C ALA A 117 -21.60 -20.78 7.18
N PHE A 118 -22.22 -19.74 7.73
CA PHE A 118 -22.63 -19.76 9.14
C PHE A 118 -24.06 -20.18 9.38
N ASN A 119 -24.93 -20.30 8.36
CA ASN A 119 -26.35 -20.70 8.53
C ASN A 119 -27.05 -19.99 9.71
N GLY A 120 -26.68 -18.74 10.03
CA GLY A 120 -27.20 -17.98 11.18
C GLY A 120 -26.68 -18.38 12.57
N ARG A 121 -25.54 -19.08 12.69
CA ARG A 121 -24.97 -19.53 13.99
C ARG A 121 -24.01 -18.55 14.66
N ILE A 122 -23.61 -17.48 13.99
CA ILE A 122 -22.67 -16.49 14.55
C ILE A 122 -23.35 -15.13 14.46
N ASP A 123 -23.46 -14.42 15.58
CA ASP A 123 -24.03 -13.07 15.62
C ASP A 123 -22.94 -11.98 15.52
N SER A 124 -21.71 -12.32 15.92
CA SER A 124 -20.57 -11.41 15.98
C SER A 124 -19.24 -12.12 15.78
N ILE A 125 -18.34 -11.47 15.06
CA ILE A 125 -16.98 -11.96 14.79
C ILE A 125 -15.95 -11.02 15.42
N GLN A 126 -14.79 -11.55 15.76
CA GLN A 126 -13.63 -10.76 16.17
C GLN A 126 -12.36 -11.24 15.48
N ILE A 127 -11.39 -10.34 15.37
CA ILE A 127 -10.02 -10.68 14.97
C ILE A 127 -9.36 -11.40 16.16
N GLY A 128 -8.96 -12.65 15.95
CA GLY A 128 -8.41 -13.52 17.00
C GLY A 128 -6.89 -13.53 17.10
N ILE A 129 -6.17 -12.95 16.13
CA ILE A 129 -4.70 -12.97 16.13
C ILE A 129 -4.11 -12.11 17.24
N GLU A 130 -3.06 -12.64 17.89
CA GLU A 130 -2.35 -11.96 18.98
C GLU A 130 -0.85 -11.90 18.68
N PRO A 131 -0.13 -10.83 19.12
CA PRO A 131 1.31 -10.80 19.03
C PRO A 131 1.94 -11.96 19.82
N LYS A 132 2.92 -12.62 19.22
CA LYS A 132 3.83 -13.55 19.89
C LYS A 132 4.82 -12.80 20.79
N TYR A 133 5.33 -11.67 20.30
CA TYR A 133 6.27 -10.80 21.01
C TYR A 133 5.78 -9.35 20.93
N GLY A 134 6.01 -8.59 22.00
CA GLY A 134 5.69 -7.16 22.06
C GLY A 134 4.21 -6.89 22.27
N LYS A 135 3.87 -5.60 22.34
CA LYS A 135 2.49 -5.12 22.46
C LYS A 135 2.36 -3.83 21.67
N HIS A 136 1.23 -3.68 20.96
CA HIS A 136 0.93 -2.45 20.23
C HIS A 136 0.84 -1.22 21.14
N ILE A 137 1.33 -0.09 20.63
CA ILE A 137 1.12 1.24 21.20
C ILE A 137 0.14 1.98 20.29
N CYS A 138 -1.15 1.85 20.56
CA CYS A 138 -2.22 2.25 19.63
C CYS A 138 -2.18 3.72 19.19
N ARG A 139 -1.57 4.61 19.98
CA ARG A 139 -1.49 6.05 19.70
C ARG A 139 -0.22 6.47 18.96
N CYS A 140 0.69 5.54 18.66
CA CYS A 140 1.88 5.82 17.87
C CYS A 140 1.64 5.59 16.38
N ASN A 141 2.59 6.03 15.55
CA ASN A 141 2.67 5.66 14.15
C ASN A 141 3.23 4.24 14.02
N ALA A 142 2.93 3.54 12.93
CA ALA A 142 3.38 2.17 12.76
C ALA A 142 3.82 1.82 11.35
N ILE A 143 4.80 0.93 11.26
CA ILE A 143 5.24 0.29 10.04
C ILE A 143 4.76 -1.16 10.07
N LEU A 144 4.02 -1.57 9.05
CA LEU A 144 3.44 -2.90 8.95
C LEU A 144 4.13 -3.65 7.82
N SER A 145 4.76 -4.79 8.14
CA SER A 145 5.41 -5.62 7.13
C SER A 145 5.15 -7.10 7.32
N PHE A 146 4.87 -7.78 6.20
CA PHE A 146 4.58 -9.19 6.16
C PHE A 146 5.80 -9.97 5.66
N VAL A 147 6.59 -10.49 6.59
CA VAL A 147 7.91 -11.14 6.38
C VAL A 147 7.81 -12.67 6.46
N TYR A 148 6.69 -13.23 6.02
CA TYR A 148 6.45 -14.67 6.09
C TYR A 148 7.44 -15.45 5.22
N GLY A 149 8.12 -16.42 5.84
CA GLY A 149 9.14 -17.24 5.20
C GLY A 149 10.54 -16.63 5.18
N TYR A 150 10.72 -15.45 5.78
CA TYR A 150 12.03 -14.82 5.94
C TYR A 150 12.71 -15.26 7.24
N GLN A 151 14.04 -15.26 7.21
CA GLN A 151 14.91 -15.53 8.36
C GLN A 151 15.83 -14.31 8.56
N LEU A 152 16.71 -14.37 9.57
CA LEU A 152 17.59 -13.28 9.96
C LEU A 152 18.26 -12.55 8.77
N PRO A 153 18.87 -13.23 7.77
CA PRO A 153 19.53 -12.55 6.65
C PRO A 153 18.62 -11.65 5.82
N GLN A 154 17.32 -11.94 5.75
CA GLN A 154 16.36 -11.14 4.99
C GLN A 154 15.71 -10.02 5.79
N ILE A 155 15.81 -10.05 7.13
CA ILE A 155 15.15 -9.06 8.00
C ILE A 155 16.14 -8.10 8.67
N ILE A 156 17.39 -8.53 8.90
CA ILE A 156 18.33 -7.78 9.75
C ILE A 156 18.59 -6.38 9.21
N HIS A 157 18.81 -6.25 7.89
CA HIS A 157 19.10 -4.96 7.27
C HIS A 157 17.89 -4.04 7.20
N PHE A 158 16.70 -4.59 6.92
CA PHE A 158 15.44 -3.84 6.96
C PHE A 158 15.20 -3.23 8.35
N VAL A 159 15.40 -4.03 9.41
CA VAL A 159 15.25 -3.58 10.80
C VAL A 159 16.35 -2.61 11.22
N SER A 160 17.60 -2.93 10.89
CA SER A 160 18.79 -2.12 11.19
C SER A 160 18.67 -0.70 10.63
N THR A 161 18.37 -0.58 9.33
CA THR A 161 18.21 0.72 8.68
C THR A 161 17.00 1.48 9.20
N LEU A 162 15.92 0.79 9.60
CA LEU A 162 14.79 1.45 10.25
C LEU A 162 15.18 2.04 11.62
N LEU A 163 15.92 1.30 12.44
CA LEU A 163 16.39 1.80 13.74
C LEU A 163 17.27 3.05 13.57
N GLN A 164 18.08 3.09 12.51
CA GLN A 164 18.95 4.21 12.17
C GLN A 164 18.22 5.38 11.51
N SER A 165 17.02 5.16 10.99
CA SER A 165 16.22 6.17 10.29
C SER A 165 15.68 7.29 11.20
N GLY A 166 15.71 7.09 12.51
CA GLY A 166 15.09 7.98 13.51
C GLY A 166 13.59 7.75 13.69
N PHE A 167 13.00 6.72 13.05
CA PHE A 167 11.60 6.36 13.25
C PHE A 167 11.31 6.00 14.72
N GLN A 168 10.20 6.52 15.23
CA GLN A 168 9.67 6.24 16.56
C GLN A 168 8.22 5.75 16.42
N GLY A 169 7.95 4.57 16.94
CA GLY A 169 6.64 3.94 16.81
C GLY A 169 6.73 2.43 16.75
N ASP A 170 5.64 1.80 16.33
CA ASP A 170 5.57 0.36 16.23
C ASP A 170 6.18 -0.15 14.91
N LEU A 171 7.01 -1.18 14.97
CA LEU A 171 7.29 -2.04 13.84
C LEU A 171 6.52 -3.35 14.02
N VAL A 172 5.55 -3.61 13.15
CA VAL A 172 4.71 -4.81 13.20
C VAL A 172 5.18 -5.79 12.12
N LEU A 173 5.64 -6.98 12.56
CA LEU A 173 6.14 -8.03 11.67
C LEU A 173 5.27 -9.28 11.72
N GLY A 174 4.81 -9.74 10.56
CA GLY A 174 4.22 -11.08 10.40
C GLY A 174 5.27 -12.09 9.96
N VAL A 175 5.64 -13.04 10.83
CA VAL A 175 6.70 -14.03 10.59
C VAL A 175 6.15 -15.44 10.39
N THR A 176 6.97 -16.34 9.84
CA THR A 176 6.66 -17.78 9.84
C THR A 176 6.80 -18.35 11.26
N PRO A 177 5.98 -19.34 11.68
CA PRO A 177 6.15 -20.00 12.98
C PRO A 177 7.48 -20.76 13.10
N ASN A 178 8.05 -21.19 11.96
CA ASN A 178 9.28 -21.98 11.91
C ASN A 178 10.52 -21.08 11.73
N LEU A 179 10.79 -20.23 12.71
CA LEU A 179 12.00 -19.40 12.76
C LEU A 179 13.24 -20.21 13.13
N THR A 180 14.40 -19.85 12.58
CA THR A 180 15.69 -20.28 13.12
C THR A 180 15.92 -19.69 14.51
N GLU A 181 16.84 -20.29 15.28
CA GLU A 181 17.15 -19.79 16.63
C GLU A 181 17.70 -18.36 16.58
N ASP A 182 18.67 -18.08 15.70
CA ASP A 182 19.21 -16.72 15.52
C ASP A 182 18.11 -15.69 15.22
N THR A 183 17.12 -16.06 14.39
CA THR A 183 16.01 -15.16 14.04
C THR A 183 15.11 -14.93 15.26
N ARG A 184 14.85 -15.97 16.05
CA ARG A 184 14.05 -15.88 17.28
C ARG A 184 14.75 -15.02 18.32
N GLU A 185 16.02 -15.28 18.59
CA GLU A 185 16.82 -14.54 19.55
C GLU A 185 16.92 -13.05 19.16
N PHE A 186 17.18 -12.77 17.88
CA PHE A 186 17.21 -11.41 17.35
C PHE A 186 15.90 -10.64 17.62
N LEU A 187 14.75 -11.23 17.25
CA LEU A 187 13.45 -10.60 17.45
C LEU A 187 13.10 -10.42 18.93
N GLN A 188 13.46 -11.40 19.77
CA GLN A 188 13.21 -11.33 21.22
C GLN A 188 14.06 -10.24 21.89
N GLN A 189 15.35 -10.16 21.57
CA GLN A 189 16.22 -9.10 22.09
C GLN A 189 15.72 -7.72 21.68
N LEU A 190 15.33 -7.55 20.42
CA LEU A 190 14.82 -6.27 19.94
C LEU A 190 13.51 -5.89 20.63
N THR A 191 12.62 -6.85 20.86
CA THR A 191 11.36 -6.62 21.60
C THR A 191 11.60 -6.23 23.07
N GLN A 192 12.62 -6.80 23.70
CA GLN A 192 12.94 -6.57 25.12
C GLN A 192 13.77 -5.30 25.34
N SER A 193 14.35 -4.76 24.29
CA SER A 193 15.18 -3.57 24.35
C SER A 193 14.36 -2.35 24.75
N LYS A 194 14.82 -1.63 25.77
CA LYS A 194 14.27 -0.32 26.16
C LYS A 194 15.02 0.86 25.55
N THR A 195 16.11 0.58 24.84
CA THR A 195 16.99 1.59 24.26
C THR A 195 16.68 1.87 22.79
N THR A 196 15.80 1.07 22.17
CA THR A 196 15.40 1.27 20.78
C THR A 196 14.22 2.25 20.69
N PRO A 197 14.26 3.22 19.77
CA PRO A 197 13.12 4.13 19.52
C PRO A 197 11.92 3.41 18.89
N VAL A 198 12.14 2.22 18.31
CA VAL A 198 11.12 1.38 17.68
C VAL A 198 10.64 0.32 18.65
N ASN A 199 9.32 0.22 18.80
CA ASN A 199 8.64 -0.85 19.54
C ASN A 199 8.30 -2.01 18.60
N LEU A 200 8.99 -3.14 18.74
CA LEU A 200 8.76 -4.31 17.89
C LEU A 200 7.53 -5.10 18.37
N VAL A 201 6.61 -5.39 17.44
CA VAL A 201 5.44 -6.26 17.64
C VAL A 201 5.48 -7.39 16.61
N VAL A 202 5.55 -8.64 17.05
CA VAL A 202 5.73 -9.80 16.16
C VAL A 202 4.52 -10.72 16.23
N TYR A 203 3.99 -11.08 15.07
CA TYR A 203 2.91 -12.06 14.90
C TYR A 203 3.43 -13.33 14.23
N GLU A 204 3.18 -14.50 14.83
CA GLU A 204 3.37 -15.78 14.16
C GLU A 204 2.17 -16.05 13.23
N ILE A 205 2.41 -16.11 11.93
CA ILE A 205 1.36 -16.21 10.92
C ILE A 205 1.03 -17.68 10.65
N SER A 206 -0.21 -18.07 10.96
CA SER A 206 -0.72 -19.42 10.75
C SER A 206 -1.40 -19.56 9.38
N ILE A 207 -0.62 -19.91 8.36
CA ILE A 207 -1.12 -20.22 7.01
C ILE A 207 -0.61 -21.58 6.52
N THR A 208 -1.43 -22.29 5.75
CA THR A 208 -0.99 -23.51 5.05
C THR A 208 -0.88 -23.21 3.57
N CYS A 209 0.29 -23.46 3.00
CA CYS A 209 0.56 -23.24 1.58
C CYS A 209 0.69 -24.57 0.85
N SER A 210 0.08 -24.66 -0.33
CA SER A 210 0.20 -25.79 -1.24
C SER A 210 0.64 -25.32 -2.62
N LYS A 211 1.47 -26.15 -3.29
CA LYS A 211 1.90 -25.88 -4.66
C LYS A 211 0.81 -26.32 -5.64
N ARG A 212 0.34 -25.41 -6.49
CA ARG A 212 -0.56 -25.70 -7.62
C ARG A 212 0.12 -25.23 -8.91
N GLY A 213 0.63 -26.17 -9.70
CA GLY A 213 1.47 -25.86 -10.86
C GLY A 213 2.76 -25.16 -10.45
N SER A 214 3.04 -23.97 -11.01
CA SER A 214 4.21 -23.14 -10.67
C SER A 214 4.00 -22.20 -9.48
N GLN A 215 2.87 -22.31 -8.77
CA GLN A 215 2.41 -21.29 -7.85
C GLN A 215 2.21 -21.86 -6.45
N PHE A 216 2.54 -21.05 -5.44
CA PHE A 216 2.23 -21.35 -4.06
C PHE A 216 0.98 -20.56 -3.66
N LEU A 217 -0.08 -21.29 -3.32
CA LEU A 217 -1.34 -20.73 -2.86
C LEU A 217 -1.58 -21.19 -1.43
N CYS A 218 -2.05 -20.28 -0.59
CA CYS A 218 -2.15 -20.47 0.84
C CYS A 218 -3.58 -20.21 1.34
N GLN A 219 -3.89 -20.82 2.47
CA GLN A 219 -5.11 -20.62 3.24
C GLN A 219 -4.76 -20.05 4.61
N ASN A 220 -5.63 -19.19 5.13
CA ASN A 220 -5.52 -18.66 6.49
C ASN A 220 -6.29 -19.56 7.47
N HIS A 221 -5.71 -19.90 8.62
CA HIS A 221 -6.36 -20.84 9.56
C HIS A 221 -6.89 -20.19 10.83
N HIS A 222 -6.32 -19.07 11.27
CA HIS A 222 -6.58 -18.51 12.60
C HIS A 222 -6.66 -16.98 12.56
N MET A 223 -7.43 -16.42 11.64
CA MET A 223 -7.65 -14.96 11.57
C MET A 223 -8.83 -14.52 12.44
N PHE A 224 -9.94 -15.24 12.34
CA PHE A 224 -11.22 -14.84 12.92
C PHE A 224 -11.68 -15.82 13.98
N GLN A 225 -12.32 -15.29 15.01
CA GLN A 225 -13.00 -16.05 16.05
C GLN A 225 -14.47 -15.61 16.16
N ASP A 226 -15.33 -16.53 16.58
CA ASP A 226 -16.64 -16.19 17.10
C ASP A 226 -16.45 -15.40 18.40
N ALA A 227 -17.00 -14.19 18.46
CA ALA A 227 -16.79 -13.32 19.62
C ALA A 227 -17.48 -13.84 20.90
N SER A 228 -18.45 -14.75 20.78
CA SER A 228 -19.17 -15.34 21.91
C SER A 228 -18.44 -16.55 22.51
N SER A 229 -17.92 -17.42 21.65
CA SER A 229 -17.30 -18.69 22.05
C SER A 229 -15.77 -18.69 22.02
N ASN A 230 -15.16 -17.68 21.36
CA ASN A 230 -13.73 -17.63 21.00
C ASN A 230 -13.27 -18.80 20.12
N GLU A 231 -14.19 -19.56 19.51
CA GLU A 231 -13.83 -20.62 18.58
C GLU A 231 -13.31 -20.04 17.26
N TRP A 232 -12.26 -20.66 16.72
CA TRP A 232 -11.69 -20.27 15.44
C TRP A 232 -12.65 -20.53 14.28
N ILE A 233 -12.83 -19.51 13.46
CA ILE A 233 -13.67 -19.57 12.28
C ILE A 233 -12.82 -19.99 11.07
N ALA A 234 -13.23 -21.07 10.41
CA ALA A 234 -12.57 -21.55 9.20
C ALA A 234 -12.69 -20.54 8.05
N ASP A 235 -11.58 -20.31 7.35
CA ASP A 235 -11.54 -19.47 6.16
C ASP A 235 -12.10 -20.22 4.94
N ALA A 236 -13.35 -19.95 4.57
CA ALA A 236 -13.98 -20.57 3.39
C ALA A 236 -13.55 -19.97 2.04
N ARG A 237 -12.70 -18.93 2.03
CA ARG A 237 -12.21 -18.33 0.79
C ARG A 237 -11.26 -19.27 0.06
N PRO A 238 -11.16 -19.17 -1.28
CA PRO A 238 -10.22 -19.96 -2.06
C PRO A 238 -8.76 -19.67 -1.67
N LEU A 239 -7.88 -20.63 -1.96
CA LEU A 239 -6.44 -20.48 -1.78
C LEU A 239 -5.92 -19.31 -2.62
N ARG A 240 -5.03 -18.50 -2.04
CA ARG A 240 -4.51 -17.28 -2.68
C ARG A 240 -3.03 -17.07 -2.38
N ARG A 241 -2.39 -16.17 -3.14
CA ARG A 241 -0.96 -15.90 -2.95
C ARG A 241 -0.72 -15.21 -1.60
N VAL A 242 0.47 -15.44 -1.03
CA VAL A 242 0.94 -14.71 0.16
C VAL A 242 0.88 -13.18 -0.04
N ALA A 243 1.23 -12.72 -1.25
CA ALA A 243 1.13 -11.30 -1.64
C ALA A 243 -0.28 -10.73 -1.50
N THR A 244 -1.33 -11.53 -1.65
CA THR A 244 -2.71 -11.10 -1.41
C THR A 244 -3.08 -11.22 0.08
N LEU A 245 -2.72 -12.35 0.71
CA LEU A 245 -3.01 -12.63 2.12
C LEU A 245 -2.49 -11.55 3.07
N ARG A 246 -1.33 -10.96 2.80
CA ARG A 246 -0.75 -9.91 3.65
C ARG A 246 -1.70 -8.74 3.92
N PHE A 247 -2.57 -8.39 2.96
CA PHE A 247 -3.53 -7.29 3.12
C PHE A 247 -4.63 -7.60 4.14
N GLU A 248 -4.91 -8.87 4.41
CA GLU A 248 -5.82 -9.26 5.51
C GLU A 248 -5.18 -8.97 6.87
N TYR A 249 -3.89 -9.22 6.99
CA TYR A 249 -3.14 -8.91 8.22
C TYR A 249 -2.92 -7.41 8.38
N TYR A 250 -2.59 -6.70 7.29
CA TYR A 250 -2.49 -5.24 7.32
C TYR A 250 -3.82 -4.59 7.73
N TRP A 251 -4.95 -5.10 7.21
CA TRP A 251 -6.27 -4.66 7.66
C TRP A 251 -6.46 -4.93 9.15
N ALA A 252 -6.22 -6.17 9.61
CA ALA A 252 -6.38 -6.54 11.01
C ALA A 252 -5.53 -5.66 11.94
N TRP A 253 -4.24 -5.47 11.64
CA TRP A 253 -3.34 -4.64 12.43
C TRP A 253 -3.70 -3.16 12.37
N SER A 254 -4.08 -2.63 11.20
CA SER A 254 -4.47 -1.22 11.06
C SER A 254 -5.67 -0.85 11.93
N SER A 255 -6.56 -1.81 12.21
CA SER A 255 -7.74 -1.60 13.07
C SER A 255 -7.40 -1.41 14.55
N LEU A 256 -6.17 -1.71 14.97
CA LEU A 256 -5.71 -1.60 16.35
C LEU A 256 -5.19 -0.20 16.72
N TYR A 257 -4.98 0.68 15.74
CA TYR A 257 -4.40 2.01 15.94
C TYR A 257 -5.46 3.11 16.04
N SER A 258 -5.08 4.21 16.69
CA SER A 258 -5.88 5.42 16.82
C SER A 258 -6.15 6.06 15.45
N PRO A 259 -7.31 6.70 15.23
CA PRO A 259 -7.57 7.48 14.02
C PRO A 259 -6.56 8.60 13.74
N THR A 260 -5.76 8.99 14.74
CA THR A 260 -4.70 10.01 14.63
C THR A 260 -3.35 9.45 14.20
N SER A 261 -3.18 8.12 14.19
CA SER A 261 -1.93 7.47 13.80
C SER A 261 -1.74 7.47 12.29
N HIS A 262 -0.47 7.49 11.85
CA HIS A 262 -0.08 7.22 10.48
C HIS A 262 0.55 5.83 10.38
N LEU A 263 0.17 5.12 9.32
CA LEU A 263 0.57 3.75 9.07
C LEU A 263 1.30 3.68 7.75
N PHE A 264 2.44 2.99 7.73
CA PHE A 264 3.20 2.69 6.52
C PHE A 264 3.24 1.18 6.30
N VAL A 265 2.56 0.71 5.26
CA VAL A 265 2.64 -0.68 4.81
C VAL A 265 3.80 -0.80 3.85
N THR A 266 4.70 -1.76 4.08
CA THR A 266 5.89 -1.94 3.22
C THR A 266 6.29 -3.41 3.05
N ASP A 267 6.84 -3.74 1.88
CA ASP A 267 7.73 -4.88 1.71
C ASP A 267 8.96 -4.74 2.63
N ALA A 268 9.59 -5.86 2.97
CA ALA A 268 10.83 -5.84 3.77
C ALA A 268 12.07 -6.26 2.98
N ARG A 269 11.94 -7.30 2.14
CA ARG A 269 13.09 -7.98 1.52
C ARG A 269 13.92 -7.06 0.65
N ASP A 270 13.27 -6.19 -0.11
CA ASP A 270 13.87 -5.28 -1.07
C ASP A 270 13.61 -3.81 -0.69
N VAL A 271 13.56 -3.55 0.62
CA VAL A 271 13.43 -2.21 1.22
C VAL A 271 14.57 -1.95 2.19
N TYR A 272 15.10 -0.72 2.15
CA TYR A 272 15.90 -0.18 3.23
C TYR A 272 15.56 1.30 3.46
N PHE A 273 15.89 1.79 4.65
CA PHE A 273 15.57 3.15 5.07
C PHE A 273 16.82 4.02 5.02
N GLN A 274 16.70 5.16 4.35
CA GLN A 274 17.68 6.24 4.41
C GLN A 274 17.27 7.31 5.39
N GLY A 275 15.99 7.38 5.79
CA GLY A 275 15.45 8.36 6.73
C GLY A 275 14.08 7.94 7.23
N ASN A 276 13.48 8.74 8.12
CA ASN A 276 12.20 8.40 8.74
C ASN A 276 11.10 8.25 7.67
N PRO A 277 10.49 7.06 7.52
CA PRO A 277 9.47 6.78 6.50
C PRO A 277 8.12 7.46 6.77
N ILE A 278 7.90 7.90 8.00
CA ILE A 278 6.72 8.67 8.41
C ILE A 278 7.20 10.03 8.89
N PRO A 279 7.51 10.93 7.94
CA PRO A 279 8.06 12.24 8.28
C PRO A 279 7.06 13.06 9.10
N ASP A 280 7.59 13.93 9.97
CA ASP A 280 6.84 14.85 10.84
C ASP A 280 6.13 15.94 10.01
N TYR A 281 5.19 15.57 9.15
CA TYR A 281 4.39 16.52 8.39
C TYR A 281 3.06 16.71 9.10
N ASN A 282 2.84 17.94 9.58
CA ASN A 282 1.52 18.45 9.97
C ASN A 282 0.50 18.48 8.80
N HIS A 283 0.86 17.99 7.62
CA HIS A 283 0.06 18.04 6.39
C HIS A 283 -0.65 16.73 6.03
N TYR A 284 -0.31 15.58 6.64
CA TYR A 284 -1.04 14.35 6.40
C TYR A 284 -2.29 14.29 7.26
N ASN A 285 -3.41 14.78 6.69
CA ASN A 285 -4.73 14.51 7.26
C ASN A 285 -4.90 12.99 7.41
N SER A 286 -5.50 12.54 8.52
CA SER A 286 -5.75 11.13 8.82
C SER A 286 -6.55 10.40 7.74
N THR A 287 -7.27 11.14 6.89
CA THR A 287 -8.03 10.61 5.75
C THR A 287 -7.28 10.65 4.42
N THR A 288 -5.98 10.94 4.41
CA THR A 288 -5.13 10.91 3.22
C THR A 288 -4.47 9.55 3.06
N LEU A 289 -4.52 9.01 1.84
CA LEU A 289 -3.77 7.84 1.40
C LEU A 289 -2.69 8.28 0.40
N THR A 290 -1.44 7.96 0.66
CA THR A 290 -0.28 8.30 -0.16
C THR A 290 0.30 7.04 -0.79
N LEU A 291 0.41 7.05 -2.12
CA LEU A 291 0.86 5.95 -2.96
C LEU A 291 2.05 6.37 -3.82
N PHE A 292 2.82 5.41 -4.34
CA PHE A 292 4.09 5.67 -5.03
C PHE A 292 4.14 4.98 -6.39
N GLU A 293 4.52 5.72 -7.44
CA GLU A 293 4.65 5.17 -8.78
C GLU A 293 5.93 4.33 -8.95
N GLU A 294 5.86 3.32 -9.81
CA GLU A 294 7.03 2.69 -10.40
C GLU A 294 7.47 3.45 -11.68
N ALA A 295 8.73 3.29 -12.10
CA ALA A 295 9.24 3.85 -13.34
C ALA A 295 8.75 3.13 -14.62
N ALA A 296 7.46 2.80 -14.72
CA ALA A 296 6.86 2.17 -15.89
C ALA A 296 5.35 2.42 -15.99
N THR A 297 4.82 2.42 -17.21
CA THR A 297 3.37 2.34 -17.44
C THR A 297 2.87 0.89 -17.38
N ILE A 298 1.56 0.72 -17.25
CA ILE A 298 0.92 -0.61 -17.20
C ILE A 298 1.24 -1.44 -18.46
N GLU A 299 1.26 -0.84 -19.65
CA GLU A 299 1.59 -1.52 -20.91
C GLU A 299 3.07 -1.93 -21.00
N GLN A 300 3.97 -1.13 -20.43
CA GLN A 300 5.40 -1.43 -20.39
C GLN A 300 5.73 -2.57 -19.42
N SER A 301 4.84 -2.83 -18.45
CA SER A 301 4.91 -3.97 -17.53
C SER A 301 4.06 -5.15 -18.03
N ARG A 302 4.73 -6.12 -18.67
CA ARG A 302 4.09 -7.38 -19.11
C ARG A 302 3.32 -8.07 -17.97
N ALA A 303 3.83 -8.00 -16.73
CA ALA A 303 3.19 -8.59 -15.58
C ALA A 303 1.86 -7.87 -15.25
N ASN A 304 1.90 -6.55 -15.03
CA ASN A 304 0.72 -5.75 -14.70
C ASN A 304 -0.34 -5.81 -15.80
N SER A 305 0.06 -5.68 -17.06
CA SER A 305 -0.84 -5.86 -18.21
C SER A 305 -1.56 -7.20 -18.18
N ASN A 306 -0.83 -8.29 -17.92
CA ASN A 306 -1.42 -9.63 -17.89
C ASN A 306 -2.30 -9.85 -16.66
N TRP A 307 -1.94 -9.29 -15.51
CA TRP A 307 -2.77 -9.39 -14.31
C TRP A 307 -4.10 -8.67 -14.51
N LEU A 308 -4.11 -7.42 -14.97
CA LEU A 308 -5.34 -6.66 -15.21
C LEU A 308 -6.24 -7.34 -16.25
N ARG A 309 -5.66 -7.76 -17.39
CA ARG A 309 -6.38 -8.46 -18.46
C ARG A 309 -7.07 -9.73 -17.97
N ARG A 310 -6.37 -10.55 -17.19
CA ARG A 310 -6.84 -11.88 -16.74
C ARG A 310 -7.77 -11.80 -15.53
N THR A 311 -7.64 -10.75 -14.72
CA THR A 311 -8.43 -10.55 -13.51
C THR A 311 -9.76 -9.87 -13.81
N TYR A 312 -9.72 -8.82 -14.63
CA TYR A 312 -10.90 -7.99 -14.91
C TYR A 312 -11.39 -8.18 -16.35
N SER A 313 -10.67 -7.64 -17.33
CA SER A 313 -10.95 -7.82 -18.77
C SER A 313 -9.88 -7.13 -19.63
N GLU A 314 -9.88 -7.40 -20.95
CA GLU A 314 -9.11 -6.62 -21.92
C GLU A 314 -9.55 -5.14 -21.93
N ASP A 315 -10.86 -4.86 -21.83
CA ASP A 315 -11.38 -3.49 -21.82
C ASP A 315 -10.88 -2.69 -20.62
N VAL A 316 -10.77 -3.33 -19.45
CA VAL A 316 -10.18 -2.71 -18.26
C VAL A 316 -8.71 -2.39 -18.51
N LEU A 317 -7.94 -3.32 -19.09
CA LEU A 317 -6.55 -3.05 -19.48
C LEU A 317 -6.46 -1.86 -20.43
N GLN A 318 -7.24 -1.85 -21.52
CA GLN A 318 -7.15 -0.79 -22.54
C GLN A 318 -7.40 0.62 -21.97
N GLN A 319 -8.26 0.76 -20.97
CA GLN A 319 -8.55 2.04 -20.31
C GLN A 319 -7.39 2.59 -19.48
N VAL A 320 -6.51 1.73 -18.97
CA VAL A 320 -5.44 2.12 -18.03
C VAL A 320 -4.04 1.82 -18.52
N LYS A 321 -3.87 1.15 -19.67
CA LYS A 321 -2.57 0.65 -20.14
C LYS A 321 -1.48 1.74 -20.24
N SER A 322 -1.85 2.98 -20.55
CA SER A 322 -0.90 4.11 -20.65
C SER A 322 -0.65 4.83 -19.31
N ARG A 323 -1.35 4.45 -18.23
CA ARG A 323 -1.15 5.04 -16.90
C ARG A 323 0.07 4.42 -16.20
N SER A 324 0.70 5.17 -15.31
CA SER A 324 1.80 4.70 -14.47
C SER A 324 1.36 3.50 -13.62
N VAL A 325 2.27 2.54 -13.43
CA VAL A 325 2.09 1.50 -12.43
C VAL A 325 2.25 2.12 -11.05
N ILE A 326 1.26 1.93 -10.18
CA ILE A 326 1.33 2.35 -8.77
C ILE A 326 1.75 1.15 -7.93
N CYS A 327 2.81 1.28 -7.13
CA CYS A 327 3.40 0.19 -6.36
C CYS A 327 2.55 -0.16 -5.12
N SER A 328 2.14 -1.42 -5.02
CA SER A 328 1.43 -1.94 -3.83
C SER A 328 2.37 -2.39 -2.71
N GLY A 329 3.68 -2.43 -2.97
CA GLY A 329 4.70 -2.81 -2.00
C GLY A 329 5.00 -1.72 -0.98
N THR A 330 4.56 -0.48 -1.21
CA THR A 330 4.68 0.63 -0.26
C THR A 330 3.39 1.47 -0.28
N THR A 331 2.86 1.81 0.88
CA THR A 331 1.66 2.66 1.00
C THR A 331 1.70 3.36 2.35
N LEU A 332 1.50 4.67 2.35
CA LEU A 332 1.45 5.49 3.57
C LEU A 332 0.04 6.07 3.71
N GLY A 333 -0.49 6.16 4.93
CA GLY A 333 -1.75 6.86 5.14
C GLY A 333 -2.09 7.02 6.60
N GLY A 334 -3.01 7.91 6.91
CA GLY A 334 -3.61 7.93 8.24
C GLY A 334 -4.41 6.66 8.49
N GLN A 335 -4.60 6.30 9.76
CA GLN A 335 -5.23 5.04 10.15
C GLN A 335 -6.60 4.80 9.47
N PRO A 336 -7.54 5.76 9.43
CA PRO A 336 -8.82 5.54 8.75
C PRO A 336 -8.68 5.25 7.26
N ALA A 337 -7.75 5.94 6.60
CA ALA A 337 -7.46 5.75 5.18
C ALA A 337 -6.80 4.39 4.91
N MET A 338 -5.81 4.01 5.72
CA MET A 338 -5.09 2.74 5.60
C MET A 338 -6.01 1.53 5.86
N GLU A 339 -6.85 1.61 6.90
CA GLU A 339 -7.84 0.57 7.21
C GLU A 339 -8.82 0.40 6.04
N THR A 340 -9.33 1.49 5.49
CA THR A 340 -10.24 1.46 4.33
C THR A 340 -9.55 0.91 3.08
N TYR A 341 -8.29 1.28 2.84
CA TYR A 341 -7.51 0.82 1.69
C TYR A 341 -7.22 -0.69 1.77
N THR A 342 -6.71 -1.17 2.91
CA THR A 342 -6.42 -2.60 3.10
C THR A 342 -7.69 -3.44 3.02
N ARG A 343 -8.81 -2.91 3.54
CA ARG A 343 -10.14 -3.50 3.36
C ARG A 343 -10.56 -3.58 1.88
N ALA A 344 -10.33 -2.52 1.10
CA ALA A 344 -10.63 -2.50 -0.34
C ALA A 344 -9.80 -3.54 -1.12
N MET A 345 -8.52 -3.68 -0.78
CA MET A 345 -7.62 -4.69 -1.38
C MET A 345 -8.13 -6.11 -1.19
N VAL A 346 -8.60 -6.43 0.03
CA VAL A 346 -9.19 -7.74 0.31
C VAL A 346 -10.54 -7.90 -0.37
N HIS A 347 -11.39 -6.87 -0.36
CA HIS A 347 -12.68 -6.88 -1.05
C HIS A 347 -12.54 -7.20 -2.55
N GLU A 348 -11.53 -6.66 -3.23
CA GLU A 348 -11.29 -6.96 -4.65
C GLU A 348 -10.85 -8.41 -4.88
N PHE A 349 -10.10 -9.00 -3.94
CA PHE A 349 -9.82 -10.43 -3.98
C PHE A 349 -11.12 -11.25 -3.91
N ASP A 350 -12.00 -10.94 -2.95
CA ASP A 350 -13.23 -11.70 -2.76
C ASP A 350 -14.20 -11.55 -3.94
N ARG A 351 -14.34 -10.32 -4.46
CA ARG A 351 -15.21 -10.00 -5.60
C ARG A 351 -14.76 -10.70 -6.89
N THR A 352 -13.46 -10.93 -7.06
CA THR A 352 -12.93 -11.61 -8.25
C THR A 352 -13.03 -13.14 -8.15
N TYR A 353 -13.46 -13.67 -6.99
CA TYR A 353 -13.70 -15.09 -6.69
C TYR A 353 -12.60 -16.04 -7.17
N CYS A 354 -11.38 -15.54 -7.28
CA CYS A 354 -10.24 -16.38 -7.62
C CYS A 354 -10.40 -17.16 -8.95
N LYS A 355 -11.15 -16.64 -9.95
CA LYS A 355 -11.39 -17.33 -11.23
C LYS A 355 -10.13 -17.87 -11.90
N ASN A 356 -9.00 -17.21 -11.62
CA ASN A 356 -7.65 -17.60 -12.02
C ASN A 356 -6.64 -17.27 -10.91
N CYS A 357 -6.81 -17.84 -9.70
CA CYS A 357 -6.00 -17.61 -8.49
C CYS A 357 -4.49 -17.45 -8.73
N GLY A 358 -3.98 -18.19 -9.71
CA GLY A 358 -2.60 -18.13 -10.10
C GLY A 358 -2.09 -16.79 -10.61
N TYR A 359 -2.95 -16.01 -11.24
CA TYR A 359 -2.61 -14.72 -11.84
C TYR A 359 -3.04 -13.53 -10.97
N LEU A 360 -3.69 -13.78 -9.84
CA LEU A 360 -4.11 -12.74 -8.92
C LEU A 360 -2.92 -12.31 -8.08
N HIS A 361 -2.45 -11.11 -8.36
CA HIS A 361 -1.41 -10.41 -7.63
C HIS A 361 -2.03 -9.17 -7.00
N ASP A 362 -1.67 -8.84 -5.77
CA ASP A 362 -2.10 -7.62 -5.08
C ASP A 362 -1.93 -6.34 -5.93
N GLN A 363 -0.80 -6.21 -6.63
CA GLN A 363 -0.50 -5.13 -7.58
C GLN A 363 -1.65 -4.89 -8.58
N CYS A 364 -2.36 -5.94 -9.00
CA CYS A 364 -3.51 -5.85 -9.90
C CYS A 364 -4.71 -5.17 -9.24
N PHE A 365 -5.08 -5.60 -8.04
CA PHE A 365 -6.19 -5.02 -7.27
C PHE A 365 -5.90 -3.57 -6.93
N HIS A 366 -4.66 -3.31 -6.52
CA HIS A 366 -4.16 -1.98 -6.21
C HIS A 366 -4.32 -1.01 -7.40
N ASN A 367 -3.77 -1.35 -8.57
CA ASN A 367 -3.85 -0.48 -9.75
C ASN A 367 -5.30 -0.32 -10.25
N TYR A 368 -6.14 -1.35 -10.13
CA TYR A 368 -7.56 -1.22 -10.46
C TYR A 368 -8.30 -0.27 -9.51
N LEU A 369 -8.10 -0.40 -8.20
CA LEU A 369 -8.72 0.48 -7.21
C LEU A 369 -8.32 1.94 -7.43
N VAL A 370 -7.05 2.19 -7.72
CA VAL A 370 -6.52 3.54 -7.92
C VAL A 370 -7.01 4.13 -9.24
N HIS A 371 -6.81 3.46 -10.38
CA HIS A 371 -7.10 4.07 -11.68
C HIS A 371 -8.59 4.17 -12.02
N PHE A 372 -9.45 3.44 -11.31
CA PHE A 372 -10.92 3.58 -11.43
C PHE A 372 -11.52 4.37 -10.25
N ASP A 373 -10.68 5.15 -9.56
CA ASP A 373 -11.04 6.10 -8.49
C ASP A 373 -11.82 5.47 -7.33
N ARG A 374 -11.68 4.16 -7.10
CA ARG A 374 -12.53 3.37 -6.17
C ARG A 374 -12.34 3.73 -4.70
N LEU A 375 -11.27 4.45 -4.37
CA LEU A 375 -10.87 4.73 -2.99
C LEU A 375 -11.44 6.04 -2.43
N VAL A 376 -11.47 7.12 -3.22
CA VAL A 376 -11.92 8.44 -2.72
C VAL A 376 -13.41 8.38 -2.36
N GLY A 377 -13.76 8.88 -1.17
CA GLY A 377 -15.11 8.87 -0.62
C GLY A 377 -15.54 7.52 -0.04
N ALA A 378 -14.68 6.49 -0.08
CA ALA A 378 -15.03 5.17 0.41
C ALA A 378 -15.30 5.14 1.92
N ASN A 379 -16.19 4.24 2.33
CA ASN A 379 -16.56 3.98 3.72
C ASN A 379 -16.95 5.24 4.52
N GLY A 380 -17.70 6.15 3.89
CA GLY A 380 -18.13 7.41 4.51
C GLY A 380 -17.06 8.49 4.50
N GLY A 381 -16.22 8.53 3.46
CA GLY A 381 -15.18 9.56 3.33
C GLY A 381 -13.93 9.33 4.17
N LYS A 382 -13.69 8.10 4.64
CA LYS A 382 -12.46 7.73 5.37
C LYS A 382 -11.20 7.88 4.53
N ILE A 383 -11.34 7.91 3.21
CA ILE A 383 -10.31 8.38 2.27
C ILE A 383 -10.86 9.62 1.59
N SER A 384 -10.38 10.80 1.99
CA SER A 384 -10.77 12.08 1.39
C SER A 384 -9.86 12.45 0.21
N LEU A 385 -8.62 11.95 0.23
CA LEU A 385 -7.60 12.24 -0.77
C LEU A 385 -6.74 11.01 -1.02
N VAL A 386 -6.51 10.70 -2.30
CA VAL A 386 -5.45 9.80 -2.74
C VAL A 386 -4.35 10.66 -3.35
N ASN A 387 -3.22 10.74 -2.68
CA ASN A 387 -2.03 11.43 -3.15
C ASN A 387 -1.09 10.42 -3.81
N ILE A 388 -0.65 10.68 -5.04
CA ILE A 388 0.24 9.80 -5.78
C ILE A 388 1.55 10.53 -6.03
N HIS A 389 2.63 10.03 -5.43
CA HIS A 389 3.99 10.50 -5.68
C HIS A 389 4.56 9.79 -6.90
N LYS A 390 5.07 10.57 -7.84
CA LYS A 390 5.81 10.02 -8.97
C LYS A 390 7.11 9.39 -8.51
N GLN A 391 7.60 8.43 -9.28
CA GLN A 391 8.87 7.78 -8.99
C GLN A 391 10.00 8.83 -8.94
N GLY A 392 10.72 8.86 -7.81
CA GLY A 392 11.83 9.80 -7.60
C GLY A 392 11.38 11.23 -7.36
N GLU A 393 10.22 11.43 -6.72
CA GLU A 393 9.74 12.75 -6.30
C GLU A 393 9.17 12.72 -4.86
N GLY A 394 9.46 13.79 -4.10
CA GLY A 394 8.83 14.09 -2.82
C GLY A 394 9.57 13.57 -1.59
N GLY A 395 10.71 12.91 -1.75
CA GLY A 395 11.62 12.56 -0.65
C GLY A 395 11.10 11.50 0.33
N ILE A 396 10.03 10.76 -0.01
CA ILE A 396 9.43 9.77 0.90
C ILE A 396 9.82 8.36 0.48
N VAL A 397 9.31 7.88 -0.66
CA VAL A 397 9.62 6.55 -1.19
C VAL A 397 10.05 6.66 -2.64
N ASN A 398 11.19 6.05 -2.97
CA ASN A 398 11.65 5.90 -4.34
C ASN A 398 11.67 4.42 -4.74
N THR A 399 10.74 4.03 -5.61
CA THR A 399 10.65 2.68 -6.17
C THR A 399 11.58 2.54 -7.39
N VAL A 400 12.83 2.15 -7.13
CA VAL A 400 13.92 2.23 -8.12
C VAL A 400 13.95 1.06 -9.11
N GLY A 401 13.20 -0.01 -8.86
CA GLY A 401 13.45 -1.29 -9.52
C GLY A 401 13.11 -1.38 -11.02
N LEU A 402 12.56 -0.33 -11.63
CA LEU A 402 12.39 -0.23 -13.10
C LEU A 402 13.08 1.01 -13.71
N VAL A 403 13.83 1.78 -12.91
CA VAL A 403 14.49 3.02 -13.34
C VAL A 403 15.50 2.76 -14.45
N SER A 404 16.36 1.75 -14.29
CA SER A 404 17.34 1.39 -15.33
C SER A 404 16.66 0.99 -16.64
N LYS A 405 15.62 0.15 -16.58
CA LYS A 405 14.85 -0.28 -17.76
C LYS A 405 14.22 0.92 -18.49
N ARG A 406 13.68 1.89 -17.76
CA ARG A 406 13.09 3.13 -18.32
C ARG A 406 14.14 3.98 -19.02
N ASN A 407 15.38 3.97 -18.53
CA ASN A 407 16.49 4.82 -19.00
C ASN A 407 17.48 4.04 -19.88
N ASN A 408 16.99 3.15 -20.74
CA ASN A 408 17.81 2.40 -21.70
C ASN A 408 18.99 1.63 -21.08
N GLY A 409 18.83 1.16 -19.84
CA GLY A 409 19.83 0.39 -19.13
C GLY A 409 20.80 1.22 -18.26
N ALA A 410 20.70 2.55 -18.25
CA ALA A 410 21.52 3.40 -17.37
C ALA A 410 21.28 3.02 -15.90
N SER A 411 22.37 2.82 -15.14
CA SER A 411 22.31 2.56 -13.70
C SER A 411 21.85 3.80 -12.93
N LEU A 412 21.51 3.65 -11.65
CA LEU A 412 21.24 4.81 -10.78
C LEU A 412 22.47 5.75 -10.70
N ASN A 413 23.68 5.18 -10.73
CA ASN A 413 24.92 5.94 -10.74
C ASN A 413 25.10 6.73 -12.04
N ASP A 414 24.86 6.12 -13.21
CA ASP A 414 24.93 6.79 -14.52
C ASP A 414 23.97 7.99 -14.61
N LEU A 415 22.84 7.90 -13.90
CA LEU A 415 21.83 8.96 -13.83
C LEU A 415 22.19 10.06 -12.82
N GLY A 416 23.23 9.86 -12.00
CA GLY A 416 23.60 10.76 -10.91
C GLY A 416 22.60 10.75 -9.77
N LEU A 417 21.93 9.62 -9.55
CA LEU A 417 20.95 9.41 -8.48
C LEU A 417 21.57 8.77 -7.23
N ILE A 418 22.87 8.52 -7.22
CA ILE A 418 23.61 8.07 -6.06
C ILE A 418 24.48 9.22 -5.54
N GLN A 419 24.30 9.58 -4.27
CA GLN A 419 25.17 10.54 -3.61
C GLN A 419 26.57 9.93 -3.41
N GLY A 420 27.58 10.60 -3.97
CA GLY A 420 28.97 10.15 -3.91
C GLY A 420 29.45 9.91 -2.47
N GLY A 421 29.93 8.69 -2.20
CA GLY A 421 30.53 8.30 -0.92
C GLY A 421 29.58 7.69 0.12
N THR A 422 28.25 7.88 0.00
CA THR A 422 27.28 7.42 1.02
C THR A 422 26.28 6.38 0.52
N MET A 423 26.22 6.11 -0.80
CA MET A 423 25.21 5.25 -1.45
C MET A 423 23.76 5.68 -1.18
N ALA A 424 23.55 6.92 -0.72
CA ALA A 424 22.22 7.48 -0.56
C ALA A 424 21.60 7.73 -1.94
N ILE A 425 20.38 7.24 -2.14
CA ILE A 425 19.62 7.43 -3.36
C ILE A 425 18.86 8.74 -3.30
N LEU A 426 19.08 9.53 -4.34
CA LEU A 426 18.46 10.83 -4.57
C LEU A 426 17.24 10.67 -5.48
N ASP A 427 16.31 11.60 -5.32
CA ASP A 427 15.20 11.85 -6.20
C ASP A 427 15.71 12.42 -7.54
N ASN A 428 14.80 12.59 -8.50
CA ASN A 428 15.13 13.05 -9.85
C ASN A 428 15.71 14.48 -9.88
N ASP A 429 15.53 15.26 -8.80
CA ASP A 429 16.14 16.57 -8.63
C ASP A 429 17.64 16.51 -8.29
N LYS A 430 18.16 15.31 -7.96
CA LYS A 430 19.56 15.07 -7.56
C LYS A 430 19.99 15.82 -6.31
N VAL A 431 19.04 16.21 -5.47
CA VAL A 431 19.27 16.95 -4.23
C VAL A 431 18.55 16.26 -3.09
N THR A 432 17.28 15.93 -3.27
CA THR A 432 16.45 15.33 -2.22
C THR A 432 16.77 13.86 -2.09
N ALA A 433 17.11 13.40 -0.88
CA ALA A 433 17.22 11.97 -0.59
C ALA A 433 15.85 11.40 -0.21
N SER A 434 15.45 10.30 -0.84
CA SER A 434 14.22 9.61 -0.44
C SER A 434 14.42 8.84 0.86
N ALA A 435 13.49 8.99 1.80
CA ALA A 435 13.55 8.32 3.11
C ALA A 435 13.53 6.78 3.00
N VAL A 436 12.84 6.24 2.00
CA VAL A 436 12.69 4.79 1.78
C VAL A 436 13.04 4.44 0.35
N ILE A 437 13.90 3.44 0.17
CA ILE A 437 14.22 2.90 -1.15
C ILE A 437 13.60 1.52 -1.28
N HIS A 438 12.83 1.33 -2.36
CA HIS A 438 12.10 0.08 -2.61
C HIS A 438 12.52 -0.55 -3.93
N MET A 439 12.57 -1.89 -3.94
CA MET A 439 13.02 -2.73 -5.05
C MET A 439 14.48 -2.47 -5.44
N PHE A 440 15.33 -2.19 -4.44
CA PHE A 440 16.77 -1.96 -4.65
C PHE A 440 17.47 -3.17 -5.29
N ASP A 441 16.94 -4.38 -5.05
CA ASP A 441 17.53 -5.64 -5.50
C ASP A 441 17.44 -5.87 -7.03
N ARG A 442 16.76 -4.97 -7.75
CA ARG A 442 16.67 -4.95 -9.20
C ARG A 442 17.76 -4.11 -9.86
N ASP A 443 18.50 -3.31 -9.08
CA ASP A 443 19.73 -2.67 -9.51
C ASP A 443 20.94 -3.49 -9.01
N PRO A 444 21.82 -3.99 -9.89
CA PRO A 444 22.93 -4.86 -9.49
C PRO A 444 23.94 -4.21 -8.53
N GLU A 445 24.22 -2.92 -8.68
CA GLU A 445 25.17 -2.18 -7.84
C GLU A 445 24.59 -2.03 -6.43
N MET A 446 23.34 -1.59 -6.33
CA MET A 446 22.62 -1.49 -5.06
C MET A 446 22.48 -2.83 -4.36
N LYS A 447 22.09 -3.87 -5.12
CA LYS A 447 22.00 -5.22 -4.58
C LYS A 447 23.33 -5.70 -3.98
N GLY A 448 24.44 -5.45 -4.68
CA GLY A 448 25.78 -5.79 -4.22
C GLY A 448 26.15 -5.04 -2.94
N TRP A 449 25.90 -3.73 -2.90
CA TRP A 449 26.16 -2.89 -1.73
C TRP A 449 25.35 -3.31 -0.51
N VAL A 450 24.01 -3.46 -0.66
CA VAL A 450 23.13 -3.91 0.43
C VAL A 450 23.51 -5.32 0.92
N GLN A 451 23.86 -6.24 0.01
CA GLN A 451 24.33 -7.56 0.41
C GLN A 451 25.62 -7.50 1.23
N GLY A 452 26.51 -6.55 0.92
CA GLY A 452 27.69 -6.26 1.74
C GLY A 452 27.32 -5.82 3.16
N GLN A 453 26.35 -4.91 3.30
CA GLN A 453 25.84 -4.45 4.59
C GLN A 453 25.19 -5.59 5.39
N ILE A 454 24.35 -6.42 4.75
CA ILE A 454 23.75 -7.62 5.37
C ILE A 454 24.84 -8.54 5.91
N ASN A 455 25.90 -8.80 5.13
CA ASN A 455 26.98 -9.69 5.54
C ASN A 455 27.77 -9.14 6.74
N GLU A 456 28.00 -7.82 6.78
CA GLU A 456 28.64 -7.15 7.91
C GLU A 456 27.77 -7.26 9.17
N GLU A 457 26.48 -6.95 9.08
CA GLU A 457 25.53 -7.05 10.20
C GLU A 457 25.41 -8.49 10.72
N LEU A 458 25.32 -9.47 9.82
CA LEU A 458 25.33 -10.89 10.21
C LEU A 458 26.65 -11.31 10.87
N SER A 459 27.79 -10.80 10.39
CA SER A 459 29.08 -11.09 11.02
C SER A 459 29.16 -10.52 12.44
N LEU A 460 28.66 -9.30 12.65
CA LEU A 460 28.60 -8.66 13.97
C LEU A 460 27.62 -9.40 14.89
N TRP A 461 26.46 -9.79 14.37
CA TRP A 461 25.50 -10.64 15.08
C TRP A 461 26.14 -11.96 15.50
N ASN A 462 26.77 -12.69 14.60
CA ASN A 462 27.40 -13.98 14.91
C ASN A 462 28.54 -13.85 15.92
N ALA A 463 29.24 -12.71 15.96
CA ALA A 463 30.32 -12.46 16.90
C ALA A 463 29.82 -12.09 18.31
N THR A 464 28.65 -11.46 18.43
CA THR A 464 28.20 -10.84 19.69
C THR A 464 26.88 -11.40 20.22
N ALA A 465 26.07 -12.02 19.37
CA ALA A 465 24.66 -12.36 19.58
C ALA A 465 23.89 -11.22 20.28
N SER A 466 24.18 -9.97 19.92
CA SER A 466 23.63 -8.80 20.58
C SER A 466 23.18 -7.76 19.58
N ILE A 467 22.00 -7.18 19.76
CA ILE A 467 21.52 -6.05 18.95
C ILE A 467 22.28 -4.73 19.20
N SER A 468 23.17 -4.67 20.20
CA SER A 468 23.84 -3.44 20.61
C SER A 468 24.65 -2.80 19.48
N HIS A 469 25.23 -3.61 18.59
CA HIS A 469 25.99 -3.12 17.44
C HIS A 469 25.11 -2.36 16.43
N LEU A 470 23.82 -2.72 16.33
CA LEU A 470 22.87 -2.00 15.46
C LEU A 470 22.56 -0.60 15.97
N LEU A 471 22.70 -0.38 17.29
CA LEU A 471 22.49 0.91 17.94
C LEU A 471 23.74 1.79 17.96
N GLN A 472 24.91 1.21 17.68
CA GLN A 472 26.21 1.88 17.75
C GLN A 472 26.73 2.35 16.39
N LYS A 473 26.12 1.94 15.26
CA LYS A 473 26.50 2.50 13.96
C LYS A 473 26.19 4.00 14.02
N ASP A 474 27.25 4.80 14.14
CA ASP A 474 27.17 6.26 14.05
C ASP A 474 26.39 6.58 12.77
N ILE A 475 25.25 7.23 12.95
CA ILE A 475 24.41 7.69 11.86
C ILE A 475 25.34 8.58 11.02
N GLN A 476 25.68 8.14 9.81
CA GLN A 476 26.21 9.06 8.82
C GLN A 476 25.21 10.21 8.78
N PRO A 477 25.60 11.44 9.17
CA PRO A 477 24.64 12.50 9.40
C PRO A 477 23.77 12.59 8.17
N GLN A 478 22.45 12.50 8.38
CA GLN A 478 21.50 12.88 7.36
C GLN A 478 21.98 14.23 6.83
N PRO A 479 22.18 14.41 5.51
CA PRO A 479 22.47 15.73 4.99
C PRO A 479 21.43 16.69 5.59
N GLU A 480 21.91 17.73 6.25
CA GLU A 480 21.10 18.65 7.04
C GLU A 480 19.81 18.97 6.29
N LYS A 481 18.66 18.87 6.98
CA LYS A 481 17.30 19.12 6.46
C LYS A 481 17.35 20.08 5.27
N PHE A 482 17.18 19.53 4.07
CA PHE A 482 17.16 20.36 2.88
C PHE A 482 16.00 21.35 2.99
N PRO A 483 16.23 22.64 2.66
CA PRO A 483 15.19 23.64 2.71
C PRO A 483 14.06 23.23 1.76
N VAL A 484 12.84 23.17 2.32
CA VAL A 484 11.57 22.91 1.63
C VAL A 484 11.28 23.96 0.58
#